data_AF-A0A9E5B2M6-F1
#
_entry.id   AF-A0A9E5B2M6-F1
#
_cell.length_a   1.000
_cell.length_b   1.000
_cell.length_c   1.000
_cell.angle_alpha   90.00
_cell.angle_beta   90.00
_cell.angle_gamma   90.00
#
_symmetry.space_group_name_H-M   'P 1'
#
loop_
_entity.id
_entity.type
_entity.pdbx_description
1 polymer ?
#
loop_
_entity_poly.entity_id
_entity_poly.type
_entity_poly.pdbx_seq_one_letter_code
_entity_poly.pdbx_strand_id
1 'polypeptide(L)'
;TVVSMGRGTTKPFEQVGAPFVDGERLAAELNRAGIAGVRFEAVKFTPRPALYPGPAAQLKYRDEECGGVRAVLTGRDNCPVVDIGIELALAMQRIYPDKFKTDAMARLLGADETLAAIKAGKTLLEIKAAWTGELTAFEARRKAFLLYGTPPKR
;
A
#
# COMPACT_ATOMS: atom_id res chain seq x y z
N THR A 1 -3.27 -7.87 7.44
CA THR A 1 -4.26 -6.82 7.14
C THR A 1 -5.64 -7.42 6.90
N VAL A 2 -6.69 -6.58 6.97
CA VAL A 2 -8.08 -6.97 6.66
C VAL A 2 -8.49 -6.69 5.22
N VAL A 3 -7.62 -6.12 4.40
CA VAL A 3 -7.96 -5.69 3.03
C VAL A 3 -7.50 -6.73 2.00
N SER A 4 -8.24 -6.93 0.92
CA SER A 4 -7.81 -7.74 -0.22
C SER A 4 -6.83 -6.95 -1.10
N MET A 5 -5.77 -7.62 -1.56
CA MET A 5 -4.77 -7.06 -2.48
C MET A 5 -5.03 -7.54 -3.92
N GLY A 6 -6.29 -7.75 -4.30
CA GLY A 6 -6.67 -8.20 -5.64
C GLY A 6 -6.34 -9.66 -5.98
N ARG A 7 -5.86 -10.47 -5.02
CA ARG A 7 -5.67 -11.93 -5.21
C ARG A 7 -7.02 -12.58 -5.52
N GLY A 8 -7.03 -13.57 -6.41
CA GLY A 8 -8.28 -14.14 -6.94
C GLY A 8 -8.98 -13.26 -7.98
N THR A 9 -8.27 -12.29 -8.57
CA THR A 9 -8.76 -11.50 -9.69
C THR A 9 -7.72 -11.51 -10.81
N THR A 10 -8.03 -10.91 -11.96
CA THR A 10 -7.09 -10.73 -13.07
C THR A 10 -6.04 -9.64 -12.81
N LYS A 11 -6.10 -8.96 -11.65
CA LYS A 11 -5.28 -7.79 -11.29
C LYS A 11 -4.69 -7.89 -9.87
N PRO A 12 -3.99 -8.99 -9.52
CA PRO A 12 -3.39 -9.14 -8.20
C PRO A 12 -2.29 -8.08 -7.98
N PHE A 13 -2.22 -7.51 -6.78
CA PHE A 13 -1.28 -6.48 -6.35
C PHE A 13 -1.35 -5.14 -7.09
N GLU A 14 -2.17 -5.01 -8.14
CA GLU A 14 -2.48 -3.75 -8.81
C GLU A 14 -3.66 -3.02 -8.14
N GLN A 15 -4.52 -3.77 -7.43
CA GLN A 15 -5.70 -3.22 -6.78
C GLN A 15 -5.85 -3.68 -5.34
N VAL A 16 -6.53 -2.86 -4.55
CA VAL A 16 -6.71 -3.07 -3.12
C VAL A 16 -8.12 -2.66 -2.72
N GLY A 17 -8.78 -3.44 -1.87
CA GLY A 17 -10.17 -3.19 -1.52
C GLY A 17 -10.76 -4.15 -0.49
N ALA A 18 -11.94 -3.80 0.00
CA ALA A 18 -12.73 -4.59 0.93
C ALA A 18 -14.22 -4.28 0.75
N PRO A 19 -15.14 -5.11 1.26
CA PRO A 19 -16.59 -4.90 1.12
C PRO A 19 -17.08 -3.58 1.73
N PHE A 20 -16.36 -3.06 2.73
CA PHE A 20 -16.70 -1.79 3.39
C PHE A 20 -16.12 -0.54 2.71
N VAL A 21 -15.33 -0.69 1.66
CA VAL A 21 -14.60 0.42 1.04
C VAL A 21 -15.44 1.05 -0.07
N ASP A 22 -15.70 2.34 0.06
CA ASP A 22 -16.09 3.23 -1.03
C ASP A 22 -14.85 3.56 -1.88
N GLY A 23 -14.83 3.01 -3.10
CA GLY A 23 -13.74 3.17 -4.05
C GLY A 23 -13.57 4.58 -4.58
N GLU A 24 -14.66 5.31 -4.81
CA GLU A 24 -14.64 6.69 -5.31
C GLU A 24 -14.03 7.62 -4.27
N ARG A 25 -14.48 7.50 -3.03
CA ARG A 25 -13.94 8.28 -1.91
C ARG A 25 -12.45 8.00 -1.69
N LEU A 26 -12.05 6.73 -1.73
CA LEU A 26 -10.65 6.34 -1.53
C LEU A 26 -9.77 6.81 -2.70
N ALA A 27 -10.22 6.66 -3.96
CA ALA A 27 -9.49 7.13 -5.13
C ALA A 27 -9.30 8.65 -5.10
N ALA A 28 -10.35 9.40 -4.74
CA ALA A 28 -10.28 10.85 -4.62
C ALA A 28 -9.32 11.31 -3.52
N GLU A 29 -9.23 10.58 -2.41
CA GLU A 29 -8.26 10.87 -1.34
C GLU A 29 -6.81 10.61 -1.81
N LEU A 30 -6.55 9.47 -2.44
CA LEU A 30 -5.22 9.10 -2.89
C LEU A 30 -4.72 9.97 -4.06
N ASN A 31 -5.60 10.34 -4.98
CA ASN A 31 -5.24 11.25 -6.07
C ASN A 31 -4.94 12.68 -5.55
N ARG A 32 -5.56 13.11 -4.45
CA ARG A 32 -5.24 14.40 -3.80
C ARG A 32 -3.85 14.44 -3.17
N ALA A 33 -3.28 13.28 -2.81
CA ALA A 33 -1.92 13.20 -2.31
C ALA A 33 -0.85 13.53 -3.39
N GLY A 34 -1.23 13.53 -4.67
CA GLY A 34 -0.35 14.00 -5.76
C GLY A 34 0.92 13.16 -5.96
N ILE A 35 0.85 11.85 -5.67
CA ILE A 35 2.01 10.95 -5.79
C ILE A 35 2.44 10.85 -7.26
N ALA A 36 3.71 11.13 -7.54
CA ALA A 36 4.25 11.07 -8.90
C ALA A 36 4.19 9.65 -9.47
N GLY A 37 3.97 9.55 -10.79
CA GLY A 37 4.06 8.28 -11.53
C GLY A 37 2.91 7.30 -11.30
N VAL A 38 1.84 7.69 -10.59
CA VAL A 38 0.66 6.86 -10.34
C VAL A 38 -0.65 7.67 -10.40
N ARG A 39 -1.74 7.03 -10.85
CA ARG A 39 -3.12 7.49 -10.69
C ARG A 39 -3.95 6.38 -10.07
N PHE A 40 -4.90 6.73 -9.21
CA PHE A 40 -5.81 5.78 -8.58
C PHE A 40 -7.17 5.80 -9.25
N GLU A 41 -7.68 4.62 -9.63
CA GLU A 41 -9.00 4.42 -10.20
C GLU A 41 -9.89 3.67 -9.21
N ALA A 42 -11.11 4.15 -8.99
CA ALA A 42 -12.10 3.40 -8.25
C ALA A 42 -12.45 2.10 -9.00
N VAL A 43 -12.55 1.00 -8.27
CA VAL A 43 -12.89 -0.31 -8.84
C VAL A 43 -13.83 -1.08 -7.93
N LYS A 44 -14.59 -1.98 -8.55
CA LYS A 44 -15.27 -3.09 -7.88
C LYS A 44 -14.70 -4.40 -8.37
N PHE A 45 -14.50 -5.34 -7.46
CA PHE A 45 -13.99 -6.66 -7.82
C PHE A 45 -14.45 -7.73 -6.83
N THR A 46 -14.58 -8.96 -7.31
CA THR A 46 -14.90 -10.12 -6.49
C THR A 46 -13.78 -11.16 -6.59
N PRO A 47 -13.04 -11.43 -5.51
CA PRO A 47 -12.05 -12.50 -5.46
C PRO A 47 -12.69 -13.88 -5.74
N ARG A 48 -12.20 -14.57 -6.77
CA ARG A 48 -12.64 -15.92 -7.18
C ARG A 48 -11.54 -16.96 -6.93
N PRO A 49 -11.86 -18.10 -6.29
CA PRO A 49 -10.90 -19.19 -6.09
C PRO A 49 -10.27 -19.72 -7.39
N ALA A 50 -11.03 -19.73 -8.48
CA ALA A 50 -10.55 -20.16 -9.80
C ALA A 50 -9.36 -19.34 -10.33
N LEU A 51 -9.20 -18.09 -9.86
CA LEU A 51 -8.11 -17.20 -10.22
C LEU A 51 -7.05 -17.09 -9.12
N TYR A 52 -7.06 -18.01 -8.15
CA TYR A 52 -6.16 -17.97 -7.01
C TYR A 52 -5.40 -19.30 -6.88
N PRO A 53 -4.06 -19.31 -7.07
CA PRO A 53 -3.27 -20.54 -7.05
C PRO A 53 -3.01 -21.10 -5.64
N GLY A 54 -3.39 -20.38 -4.58
CA GLY A 54 -3.18 -20.80 -3.20
C GLY A 54 -4.42 -21.40 -2.54
N PRO A 55 -4.32 -21.77 -1.25
CA PRO A 55 -5.44 -22.39 -0.53
C PRO A 55 -6.63 -21.43 -0.43
N ALA A 56 -7.83 -21.85 -0.86
CA ALA A 56 -9.01 -20.99 -0.86
C ALA A 56 -9.33 -20.34 0.50
N ALA A 57 -8.98 -21.00 1.61
CA ALA A 57 -9.10 -20.46 2.97
C ALA A 57 -8.26 -19.19 3.23
N GLN A 58 -7.23 -18.94 2.43
CA GLN A 58 -6.38 -17.75 2.49
C GLN A 58 -6.81 -16.66 1.49
N LEU A 59 -7.87 -16.90 0.71
CA LEU A 59 -8.42 -15.91 -0.20
C LEU A 59 -9.36 -14.97 0.56
N LYS A 60 -8.90 -13.74 0.80
CA LYS A 60 -9.70 -12.71 1.47
C LYS A 60 -10.93 -12.36 0.64
N TYR A 61 -12.08 -12.24 1.30
CA TYR A 61 -13.35 -11.86 0.69
C TYR A 61 -13.72 -12.74 -0.51
N ARG A 62 -13.44 -14.04 -0.39
CA ARG A 62 -13.84 -15.03 -1.39
C ARG A 62 -15.33 -14.88 -1.70
N ASP A 63 -15.63 -14.75 -2.99
CA ASP A 63 -16.98 -14.66 -3.53
C ASP A 63 -17.81 -13.45 -3.04
N GLU A 64 -17.17 -12.46 -2.41
CA GLU A 64 -17.77 -11.23 -1.90
C GLU A 64 -17.30 -10.00 -2.71
N GLU A 65 -18.22 -9.12 -3.12
CA GLU A 65 -17.86 -7.89 -3.83
C GLU A 65 -17.08 -6.93 -2.92
N CYS A 66 -15.92 -6.49 -3.38
CA CYS A 66 -15.10 -5.48 -2.75
C CYS A 66 -15.15 -4.19 -3.56
N GLY A 67 -15.42 -3.07 -2.90
CA GLY A 67 -15.03 -1.77 -3.42
C GLY A 67 -13.56 -1.50 -3.12
N GLY A 68 -12.92 -0.66 -3.93
CA GLY A 68 -11.50 -0.40 -3.76
C GLY A 68 -10.91 0.53 -4.80
N VAL A 69 -9.58 0.52 -4.87
CA VAL A 69 -8.81 1.31 -5.82
C VAL A 69 -7.81 0.44 -6.56
N ARG A 70 -7.57 0.76 -7.83
CA ARG A 70 -6.48 0.23 -8.64
C ARG A 70 -5.44 1.31 -8.86
N ALA A 71 -4.18 0.99 -8.59
CA ALA A 71 -3.05 1.85 -8.88
C ALA A 71 -2.62 1.66 -10.34
N VAL A 72 -2.79 2.70 -11.15
CA VAL A 72 -2.38 2.74 -12.55
C VAL A 72 -1.06 3.49 -12.63
N LEU A 73 0.01 2.79 -12.99
CA LEU A 73 1.32 3.42 -13.20
C LEU A 73 1.28 4.32 -14.43
N THR A 74 1.62 5.59 -14.25
CA THR A 74 1.73 6.60 -15.31
C THR A 74 3.20 6.97 -15.59
N GLY A 75 4.11 6.68 -14.66
CA GLY A 75 5.54 6.88 -14.81
C GLY A 75 6.29 5.90 -13.92
N ARG A 76 6.90 4.85 -14.50
CA ARG A 76 7.56 3.79 -13.72
C ARG A 76 8.80 4.29 -12.99
N ASP A 77 9.57 5.15 -13.63
CA ASP A 77 10.90 5.53 -13.15
C ASP A 77 10.86 6.58 -12.03
N ASN A 78 9.76 7.30 -11.89
CA ASN A 78 9.55 8.35 -10.89
C ASN A 78 8.46 8.01 -9.86
N CYS A 79 8.02 6.75 -9.78
CA CYS A 79 6.96 6.33 -8.87
C CYS A 79 7.52 5.87 -7.52
N PRO A 80 7.29 6.62 -6.42
CA PRO A 80 7.72 6.22 -5.09
C PRO A 80 6.75 5.17 -4.52
N VAL A 81 6.97 3.90 -4.85
CA VAL A 81 6.04 2.80 -4.49
C VAL A 81 5.81 2.62 -2.99
N VAL A 82 6.77 3.02 -2.15
CA VAL A 82 6.63 2.98 -0.68
C VAL A 82 5.64 4.07 -0.22
N ASP A 83 5.71 5.25 -0.83
CA ASP A 83 4.80 6.36 -0.52
C ASP A 83 3.35 5.97 -0.82
N ILE A 84 3.09 5.22 -1.89
CA ILE A 84 1.76 4.66 -2.20
C ILE A 84 1.23 3.81 -1.04
N GLY A 85 2.06 2.92 -0.50
CA GLY A 85 1.66 2.03 0.60
C GLY A 85 1.33 2.79 1.89
N ILE A 86 2.14 3.79 2.23
CA ILE A 86 1.90 4.63 3.41
C ILE A 86 0.67 5.51 3.23
N GLU A 87 0.51 6.18 2.09
CA GLU A 87 -0.65 7.02 1.82
C GLU A 87 -1.94 6.21 1.79
N LEU A 88 -1.91 4.99 1.24
CA LEU A 88 -3.02 4.05 1.34
C LEU A 88 -3.36 3.72 2.79
N ALA A 89 -2.36 3.43 3.64
CA ALA A 89 -2.60 3.13 5.05
C ALA A 89 -3.15 4.33 5.82
N LEU A 90 -2.63 5.54 5.57
CA LEU A 90 -3.12 6.79 6.15
C LEU A 90 -4.56 7.08 5.73
N ALA A 91 -4.85 6.98 4.42
CA ALA A 91 -6.20 7.18 3.89
C ALA A 91 -7.19 6.17 4.48
N MET A 92 -6.81 4.90 4.54
CA MET A 92 -7.67 3.84 5.10
C MET A 92 -7.89 4.02 6.61
N GLN A 93 -6.85 4.37 7.38
CA GLN A 93 -6.99 4.68 8.81
C GLN A 93 -7.89 5.89 9.05
N ARG A 94 -7.79 6.93 8.22
CA ARG A 94 -8.61 8.15 8.33
C ARG A 94 -10.07 7.91 7.93
N ILE A 95 -10.31 7.18 6.84
CA ILE A 95 -11.66 6.97 6.29
C ILE A 95 -12.40 5.84 7.03
N TYR A 96 -11.68 4.81 7.48
CA TYR A 96 -12.23 3.60 8.08
C TYR A 96 -11.52 3.19 9.38
N PRO A 97 -11.41 4.08 10.39
CA PRO A 97 -10.62 3.83 11.61
C PRO A 97 -11.02 2.55 12.35
N ASP A 98 -12.33 2.26 12.42
CA ASP A 98 -12.84 1.09 13.14
C ASP A 98 -12.70 -0.22 12.35
N LYS A 99 -12.52 -0.13 11.02
CA LYS A 99 -12.53 -1.30 10.12
C LYS A 99 -11.15 -1.70 9.60
N PHE A 100 -10.23 -0.76 9.37
CA PHE A 100 -8.94 -1.05 8.71
C PHE A 100 -7.99 -1.92 9.56
N LYS A 101 -8.18 -1.94 10.89
CA LYS A 101 -7.37 -2.74 11.85
C LYS A 101 -5.87 -2.59 11.58
N THR A 102 -5.37 -1.37 11.69
CA THR A 102 -3.98 -0.99 11.35
C THR A 102 -2.93 -1.91 11.98
N ASP A 103 -3.14 -2.41 13.21
CA ASP A 103 -2.28 -3.40 13.87
C ASP A 103 -1.98 -4.65 13.05
N ALA A 104 -2.89 -5.06 12.16
CA ALA A 104 -2.70 -6.21 11.29
C ALA A 104 -1.61 -5.99 10.21
N MET A 105 -0.99 -4.81 10.15
CA MET A 105 0.19 -4.51 9.33
C MET A 105 1.51 -4.71 10.07
N ALA A 106 1.52 -4.69 11.41
CA ALA A 106 2.73 -4.62 12.23
C ALA A 106 3.80 -5.63 11.81
N ARG A 107 3.40 -6.90 11.63
CA ARG A 107 4.29 -8.00 11.23
C ARG A 107 5.02 -7.77 9.91
N LEU A 108 4.36 -7.15 8.92
CA LEU A 108 4.95 -6.93 7.59
C LEU A 108 5.63 -5.57 7.49
N LEU A 109 5.13 -4.57 8.21
CA LEU A 109 5.73 -3.24 8.26
C LEU A 109 7.06 -3.26 8.99
N GLY A 110 7.15 -4.00 10.10
CA GLY A 110 8.39 -4.18 10.86
C GLY A 110 8.93 -2.89 11.51
N ALA A 111 8.12 -1.85 11.60
CA ALA A 111 8.49 -0.54 12.12
C ALA A 111 7.37 0.02 13.00
N ASP A 112 7.49 -0.19 14.31
CA ASP A 112 6.47 0.18 15.30
C ASP A 112 6.23 1.70 15.32
N GLU A 113 7.28 2.51 15.14
CA GLU A 113 7.17 3.97 15.06
C GLU A 113 6.35 4.42 13.84
N THR A 114 6.53 3.74 12.70
CA THR A 114 5.74 4.03 11.49
C THR A 114 4.29 3.61 11.69
N LEU A 115 4.05 2.47 12.32
CA LEU A 115 2.69 2.02 12.65
C LEU A 115 1.98 3.01 13.58
N ALA A 116 2.67 3.48 14.61
CA ALA A 116 2.18 4.47 15.54
C ALA A 116 1.90 5.82 14.85
N ALA A 117 2.79 6.26 13.95
CA ALA A 117 2.60 7.47 13.17
C ALA A 117 1.37 7.40 12.25
N ILE A 118 1.13 6.24 11.60
CA ILE A 118 -0.06 6.00 10.79
C ILE A 118 -1.33 6.09 11.65
N LYS A 119 -1.33 5.45 12.82
CA LYS A 119 -2.46 5.50 13.77
C LYS A 119 -2.73 6.92 14.27
N ALA A 120 -1.68 7.70 14.49
CA ALA A 120 -1.75 9.09 14.91
C ALA A 120 -2.15 10.05 13.78
N GLY A 121 -2.25 9.57 12.54
CA GLY A 121 -2.63 10.40 11.39
C GLY A 121 -1.54 11.39 10.96
N LYS A 122 -0.26 11.09 11.24
CA LYS A 122 0.86 11.89 10.73
C LYS A 122 0.88 11.91 9.21
N THR A 123 1.46 12.96 8.65
CA THR A 123 1.66 13.09 7.20
C THR A 123 2.74 12.12 6.71
N LEU A 124 2.70 11.78 5.41
CA LEU A 124 3.76 11.02 4.75
C LEU A 124 5.13 11.68 4.93
N LEU A 125 5.20 13.01 4.88
CA LEU A 125 6.45 13.75 5.05
C LEU A 125 7.05 13.54 6.44
N GLU A 126 6.24 13.62 7.50
CA GLU A 126 6.68 13.39 8.88
C GLU A 126 7.15 11.95 9.09
N ILE A 127 6.44 10.97 8.51
CA ILE A 127 6.83 9.55 8.56
C ILE A 127 8.18 9.35 7.87
N LYS A 128 8.36 9.90 6.66
CA LYS A 128 9.61 9.77 5.91
C LYS A 128 10.78 10.48 6.58
N ALA A 129 10.53 11.63 7.21
CA ALA A 129 11.55 12.35 7.94
C ALA A 129 12.19 11.48 9.03
N ALA A 130 11.38 10.69 9.76
CA ALA A 130 11.84 9.76 10.77
C ALA A 130 12.77 8.65 10.21
N TRP A 131 12.58 8.23 8.96
CA TRP A 131 13.40 7.19 8.33
C TRP A 131 14.78 7.67 7.88
N THR A 132 15.00 8.98 7.75
CA THR A 132 16.19 9.55 7.10
C THR A 132 17.50 9.06 7.70
N GLY A 133 17.58 8.98 9.03
CA GLY A 133 18.78 8.54 9.75
C GLY A 133 19.13 7.08 9.47
N GLU A 134 18.15 6.18 9.67
CA GLU A 134 18.34 4.74 9.43
C GLU A 134 18.59 4.42 7.95
N LEU A 135 17.90 5.11 7.04
CA LEU A 135 18.12 4.95 5.61
C LEU A 135 19.55 5.37 5.22
N THR A 136 20.03 6.50 5.74
CA THR A 136 21.41 6.96 5.50
C THR A 136 22.43 5.93 6.02
N ALA A 137 22.21 5.39 7.22
CA ALA A 137 23.08 4.37 7.80
C ALA A 137 23.05 3.06 6.99
N PHE A 138 21.86 2.64 6.53
CA PHE A 138 21.70 1.46 5.68
C PHE A 138 22.39 1.63 4.32
N GLU A 139 22.24 2.81 3.70
CA GLU A 139 22.91 3.15 2.45
C GLU A 139 24.43 3.14 2.59
N ALA A 140 24.98 3.62 3.71
CA ALA A 140 26.41 3.52 3.98
C ALA A 140 26.86 2.06 4.16
N ARG A 141 26.14 1.28 4.99
CA ARG A 141 26.46 -0.12 5.26
C ARG A 141 26.42 -0.99 4.02
N ARG A 142 25.43 -0.81 3.13
CA ARG A 142 25.28 -1.67 1.94
C ARG A 142 26.39 -1.48 0.91
N LYS A 143 27.09 -0.33 0.89
CA LYS A 143 28.12 0.00 -0.13
C LYS A 143 29.21 -1.06 -0.25
N ALA A 144 29.65 -1.62 0.88
CA ALA A 144 30.69 -2.65 0.91
C ALA A 144 30.27 -3.99 0.28
N PHE A 145 28.97 -4.18 0.03
CA PHE A 145 28.39 -5.43 -0.44
C PHE A 145 27.75 -5.32 -1.84
N LEU A 146 27.85 -4.17 -2.50
CA LEU A 146 27.27 -3.97 -3.83
C LEU A 146 28.14 -4.64 -4.91
N LEU A 147 27.55 -5.59 -5.64
CA LEU A 147 28.18 -6.24 -6.80
C LEU A 147 27.93 -5.50 -8.13
N TYR A 148 26.96 -4.58 -8.13
CA TYR A 148 26.59 -3.77 -9.28
C TYR A 148 26.66 -2.30 -8.87
N GLY A 149 26.95 -1.42 -9.85
CA GLY A 149 27.00 0.02 -9.63
C GLY A 149 25.73 0.54 -8.95
N THR A 150 25.85 1.68 -8.27
CA THR A 150 24.68 2.31 -7.65
C THR A 150 23.72 2.73 -8.76
N PRO A 151 22.49 2.20 -8.81
CA PRO A 151 21.51 2.69 -9.78
C PRO A 151 21.29 4.19 -9.55
N PRO A 152 20.97 4.97 -10.60
CA PRO A 152 20.67 6.38 -10.43
C PRO A 152 19.64 6.57 -9.32
N LYS A 153 19.85 7.57 -8.46
CA LYS A 153 18.87 7.93 -7.42
C LYS A 153 17.53 8.19 -8.12
N ARG A 154 16.52 7.39 -7.76
CA ARG A 154 15.13 7.55 -8.21
C ARG A 154 14.44 8.63 -7.37
#